data_AF-A0ABD0JRU7-F1
#
_entry.id   AF-A0ABD0JRU7-F1
#
_cell.length_a   1.000
_cell.length_b   1.000
_cell.length_c   1.000
_cell.angle_alpha   90.00
_cell.angle_beta   90.00
_cell.angle_gamma   90.00
#
_symmetry.space_group_name_H-M   'P 1'
#
loop_
_entity.id
_entity.type
_entity.pdbx_description
1 polymer ?
#
loop_
_entity_poly.entity_id
_entity_poly.type
_entity_poly.pdbx_seq_one_letter_code
_entity_poly.pdbx_strand_id
1 'polypeptide(L)' 'CGGTLGQPGQHYGTVTLPENPARIPASCTWSIAVAEDRNVTLIFLSDIEMDSAGCEAERIDVYDVSADSQSTLVQT' A
#
# COMPACT_ATOMS: atom_id res chain seq x y z
N CYS A 1 -3.59 -10.79 4.38
CA CYS A 1 -3.39 -9.85 3.26
C CYS A 1 -1.94 -9.38 3.29
N GLY A 2 -1.47 -8.70 2.26
CA GLY A 2 -0.07 -8.33 2.15
C GLY A 2 0.74 -9.27 1.25
N GLY A 3 2.01 -8.92 1.03
CA GLY A 3 2.93 -9.68 0.20
C GLY A 3 3.93 -8.79 -0.54
N THR A 4 4.74 -9.41 -1.41
CA THR A 4 5.76 -8.69 -2.19
C THR A 4 5.34 -8.61 -3.66
N LEU A 5 5.37 -7.42 -4.22
CA LEU A 5 5.18 -7.14 -5.64
C LEU A 5 6.51 -6.74 -6.29
N GLY A 6 6.61 -6.96 -7.60
CA GLY A 6 7.79 -6.60 -8.38
C GLY A 6 8.81 -7.73 -8.50
N GLN A 7 8.34 -8.98 -8.54
CA GLN A 7 9.18 -10.10 -8.93
C GLN A 7 9.78 -9.91 -10.33
N PRO A 8 10.92 -10.55 -10.66
CA PRO A 8 11.52 -10.43 -11.99
C PRO A 8 10.51 -10.72 -13.12
N GLY A 9 10.33 -9.77 -14.05
CA GLY A 9 9.36 -9.86 -15.14
C GLY A 9 7.95 -9.34 -14.81
N GLN A 10 7.67 -8.98 -13.55
CA GLN A 10 6.44 -8.30 -13.15
C GLN A 10 6.64 -6.78 -13.21
N HIS A 11 5.85 -6.11 -14.05
CA HIS A 11 5.94 -4.65 -14.25
C HIS A 11 4.73 -3.89 -13.71
N TYR A 12 3.65 -4.61 -13.38
CA TYR A 12 2.42 -4.07 -12.79
C TYR A 12 1.83 -5.09 -11.81
N GLY A 13 1.01 -4.60 -10.90
CA GLY A 13 0.27 -5.41 -9.94
C GLY A 13 -0.85 -4.60 -9.30
N THR A 14 -1.85 -5.31 -8.78
CA THR A 14 -2.98 -4.70 -8.08
C THR A 14 -3.08 -5.34 -6.71
N VAL A 15 -3.34 -4.53 -5.69
CA VAL A 15 -3.66 -4.99 -4.34
C VAL A 15 -5.03 -4.47 -3.97
N THR A 16 -5.82 -5.32 -3.32
CA THR A 16 -7.16 -4.98 -2.85
C THR A 16 -7.32 -5.53 -1.45
N LEU A 17 -8.05 -4.81 -0.61
CA LEU A 17 -8.54 -5.35 0.65
C LEU A 17 -9.58 -6.44 0.38
N PRO A 18 -9.75 -7.41 1.31
CA PRO A 18 -10.86 -8.35 1.23
C PRO A 18 -12.20 -7.61 1.13
N GLU A 19 -13.07 -8.01 0.19
CA GLU A 19 -14.39 -7.37 0.00
C GLU A 19 -15.33 -7.54 1.20
N ASN A 20 -15.11 -8.57 2.02
CA ASN A 20 -15.89 -8.78 3.23
C ASN A 20 -15.23 -8.07 4.42
N PRO A 21 -15.86 -7.04 5.02
CA PRO A 21 -15.30 -6.28 6.13
C PRO A 21 -14.94 -7.16 7.34
N ALA A 22 -15.72 -8.20 7.61
CA ALA A 22 -15.47 -9.15 8.70
C ALA A 22 -14.22 -10.02 8.47
N ARG A 23 -13.61 -9.95 7.28
CA ARG A 23 -12.40 -10.69 6.90
C ARG A 23 -11.22 -9.77 6.59
N ILE A 24 -11.39 -8.45 6.74
CA ILE A 24 -10.26 -7.52 6.67
C ILE A 24 -9.43 -7.73 7.93
N PRO A 25 -8.17 -8.20 7.82
CA PRO A 25 -7.32 -8.33 8.99
C PRO A 25 -6.91 -6.93 9.47
N ALA A 26 -6.59 -6.81 10.77
CA ALA A 26 -6.30 -5.53 11.41
C ALA A 26 -5.06 -4.79 10.83
N SER A 27 -4.19 -5.50 10.10
CA SER A 27 -3.06 -4.89 9.40
C SER A 27 -2.74 -5.64 8.10
N CYS A 28 -2.51 -4.87 7.04
CA CYS A 28 -2.06 -5.35 5.74
C CYS A 28 -0.80 -4.59 5.34
N THR A 29 0.22 -5.30 4.87
CA THR A 29 1.46 -4.67 4.40
C THR A 29 1.90 -5.29 3.10
N TRP A 30 2.11 -4.44 2.09
CA TRP A 30 2.66 -4.84 0.80
C TRP A 30 3.99 -4.15 0.58
N SER A 31 5.00 -4.92 0.20
CA SER A 31 6.30 -4.40 -0.19
C SER A 31 6.40 -4.40 -1.71
N ILE A 32 6.77 -3.27 -2.31
CA ILE A 32 6.95 -3.15 -3.75
C ILE A 32 8.43 -2.91 -3.99
N ALA A 33 9.09 -3.86 -4.66
CA ALA A 33 10.50 -3.77 -4.99
C ALA A 33 10.67 -3.75 -6.51
N VAL A 34 11.43 -2.79 -7.02
CA VAL A 34 11.80 -2.70 -8.43
C VAL A 34 13.32 -2.54 -8.54
N ALA A 35 13.87 -2.70 -9.75
CA ALA A 35 15.29 -2.42 -9.97
C ALA A 35 15.62 -0.94 -9.66
N GLU A 36 16.86 -0.66 -9.25
CA GLU A 36 17.31 0.66 -8.76
C GLU A 36 17.12 1.81 -9.75
N ASP A 37 17.03 1.52 -11.05
CA ASP A 37 16.84 2.48 -12.13
C ASP A 37 15.36 2.71 -12.49
N ARG A 38 14.43 2.20 -11.67
CA ARG A 38 12.98 2.30 -11.92
C ARG A 38 12.25 2.98 -10.78
N ASN A 39 11.20 3.70 -11.15
CA ASN A 39 10.27 4.30 -10.21
C ASN A 39 9.03 3.44 -10.01
N VAL A 40 8.44 3.50 -8.82
CA VAL A 40 7.12 2.94 -8.52
C VAL A 40 6.08 4.04 -8.69
N THR A 41 5.00 3.77 -9.42
CA THR A 41 3.83 4.64 -9.51
C THR A 41 2.64 3.94 -8.86
N LEU A 42 2.00 4.58 -7.89
CA LEU A 42 0.79 4.09 -7.24
C LEU A 42 -0.42 4.82 -7.80
N ILE A 43 -1.48 4.07 -8.10
CA ILE A 43 -2.75 4.60 -8.58
C ILE A 43 -3.86 3.98 -7.72
N PHE A 44 -4.65 4.82 -7.07
CA PHE A 44 -5.85 4.38 -6.36
C PHE A 44 -6.99 4.27 -7.38
N LEU A 45 -7.39 3.03 -7.67
CA LEU A 45 -8.34 2.71 -8.76
C LEU A 45 -9.80 2.90 -8.37
N SER A 46 -10.10 2.89 -7.07
CA SER A 46 -11.44 3.04 -6.50
C SER A 46 -11.42 4.09 -5.41
N ASP A 47 -12.60 4.60 -5.07
CA ASP A 47 -12.77 5.46 -3.90
C ASP A 47 -12.33 4.72 -2.63
N ILE A 48 -11.59 5.43 -1.79
CA ILE A 48 -11.14 4.93 -0.50
C ILE A 48 -12.09 5.52 0.54
N GLU A 49 -12.88 4.66 1.17
CA GLU A 49 -13.75 5.03 2.29
C GLU A 49 -13.11 4.51 3.58
N MET A 50 -12.89 5.40 4.53
CA MET A 50 -12.29 5.12 5.84
C MET A 50 -13.10 5.80 6.93
N ASP A 51 -13.07 5.26 8.14
CA ASP A 51 -13.79 5.84 9.27
C ASP A 51 -13.41 7.32 9.50
N SER A 52 -14.44 8.13 9.73
CA SER A 52 -14.40 9.59 9.85
C SER A 52 -13.66 10.13 11.09
N ALA A 53 -13.23 9.25 12.00
CA ALA A 53 -12.56 9.59 13.26
C ALA A 53 -11.07 9.94 13.09
N GLY A 54 -10.70 10.67 12.04
CA GLY A 54 -9.35 11.25 11.87
C GLY A 54 -8.24 10.25 11.53
N CYS A 55 -8.56 9.15 10.84
CA CYS A 55 -7.57 8.16 10.34
C CYS A 55 -6.78 7.43 11.43
N GLU A 56 -7.22 7.50 12.69
CA GLU A 56 -6.56 6.84 13.82
C GLU A 56 -6.89 5.33 13.87
N ALA A 57 -8.10 4.96 13.46
CA ALA A 57 -8.59 3.59 13.48
C ALA A 57 -8.33 2.84 12.16
N GLU A 58 -8.51 3.52 11.03
CA GLU A 58 -8.31 2.99 9.68
C GLU A 58 -7.44 3.97 8.90
N ARG A 59 -6.34 3.49 8.33
CA ARG A 59 -5.43 4.30 7.52
C ARG A 59 -4.75 3.48 6.46
N ILE A 60 -4.39 4.16 5.37
CA ILE A 60 -3.46 3.64 4.37
C ILE A 60 -2.20 4.49 4.44
N ASP A 61 -1.12 3.87 4.91
CA ASP A 61 0.18 4.52 4.97
C ASP A 61 1.03 4.07 3.77
N VAL A 62 1.59 5.04 3.05
CA VAL A 62 2.57 4.78 1.98
C VAL A 62 3.93 5.30 2.43
N TYR A 63 4.92 4.40 2.47
CA TYR A 63 6.28 4.73 2.88
C TYR A 63 7.26 4.61 1.73
N ASP A 64 8.17 5.57 1.60
CA ASP A 64 9.41 5.35 0.87
C ASP A 64 10.43 4.73 1.83
N VAL A 65 10.78 3.47 1.58
CA VAL A 65 11.71 2.70 2.42
C VAL A 65 13.17 2.86 1.93
N SER A 66 13.38 3.53 0.79
CA SER A 66 14.71 3.73 0.18
C SER A 66 15.41 5.00 0.67
N ALA A 67 14.67 5.94 1.26
CA ALA A 67 15.26 7.04 2.02
C ALA A 67 15.73 6.51 3.39
N ASP A 68 16.92 6.93 3.86
CA ASP A 68 17.57 6.57 5.14
C ASP A 68 16.71 6.77 6.42
N SER A 69 15.47 7.22 6.25
CA SER A 69 14.41 7.31 7.25
C SER A 69 13.09 7.02 6.54
N GLN A 70 12.33 6.01 7.02
CA GLN A 70 10.99 5.72 6.52
C GLN A 70 10.16 7.01 6.51
N SER A 71 9.95 7.55 5.32
CA SER A 71 9.26 8.83 5.15
C SER A 71 7.87 8.52 4.62
N THR A 72 6.85 8.93 5.37
CA THR A 72 5.46 8.83 4.92
C THR A 72 5.27 9.73 3.70
N LEU A 73 4.94 9.12 2.57
CA LEU A 73 4.67 9.82 1.31
C LEU A 73 3.21 10.28 1.23
N VAL A 74 2.29 9.46 1.74
CA VAL A 74 0.85 9.72 1.76
C VAL A 74 0.26 9.12 3.03
N GLN A 75 -0.61 9.90 3.68
CA GLN A 75 -1.49 9.48 4.76
C GLN A 75 -2.86 10.11 4.52
N THR A 76 -3.92 9.31 4.56
CA THR A 76 -5.31 9.72 4.32
C THR A 76 -6.25 8.96 5.22
#